data_AF-A0A356I991-F1
#
_entry.id   AF-A0A356I991-F1
#
_cell.length_a   1.000
_cell.length_b   1.000
_cell.length_c   1.000
_cell.angle_alpha   90.00
_cell.angle_beta   90.00
_cell.angle_gamma   90.00
#
_symmetry.space_group_name_H-M   'P 1'
#
loop_
_entity.id
_entity.type
_entity.pdbx_description
1 polymer ?
#
loop_
_entity_poly.entity_id
_entity_poly.type
_entity_poly.pdbx_seq_one_letter_code
_entity_poly.pdbx_strand_id
1 'polypeptide(L)'
;MILGEILKEYRSKHLLSMDKFAELSGLTKGYISMLEKNQHPKTKKALLPTLDTLEKVAKGMSISVGELIEQLDTNQDIALTITPGQFKLFQQPIHPQVQLLDKELQEPFHSHWLAFGQEQLLAMQKTSQTNILQMDDYRDRVELAVPGKVSAGTGYWQDTDLNNLVSFFSDDIPDSHTYDTIAQVV
;
A
#
# COMPACT_ATOMS: atom_id res chain seq x y z
N MET A 1 22.51 9.45 -30.95
CA MET A 1 22.15 8.90 -32.29
C MET A 1 20.65 8.68 -32.31
N ILE A 2 20.01 8.63 -33.48
CA ILE A 2 18.59 8.24 -33.52
C ILE A 2 18.46 6.71 -33.51
N LEU A 3 17.35 6.20 -32.98
CA LEU A 3 17.06 4.76 -32.90
C LEU A 3 17.29 4.00 -34.22
N GLY A 4 16.96 4.61 -35.35
CA GLY A 4 17.17 4.04 -36.68
C GLY A 4 18.64 3.81 -37.03
N GLU A 5 19.53 4.71 -36.61
CA GLU A 5 20.97 4.61 -36.85
C GLU A 5 21.60 3.51 -36.00
N ILE A 6 21.24 3.47 -34.71
CA ILE A 6 21.69 2.43 -33.77
C ILE A 6 21.32 1.04 -34.30
N LEU A 7 20.07 0.90 -34.75
CA LEU A 7 19.57 -0.34 -35.34
C LEU A 7 20.34 -0.75 -36.60
N LYS A 8 20.57 0.20 -37.50
CA LYS A 8 21.29 -0.03 -38.76
C LYS A 8 22.76 -0.41 -38.51
N GLU A 9 23.40 0.24 -37.55
CA GLU A 9 24.77 -0.03 -37.15
C GLU A 9 24.90 -1.44 -36.56
N TYR A 10 24.02 -1.80 -35.64
CA TYR A 10 23.97 -3.15 -35.06
C TYR A 10 23.80 -4.22 -36.14
N ARG A 11 22.82 -4.04 -37.03
CA ARG A 11 22.58 -5.00 -38.12
C ARG A 11 23.77 -5.14 -39.06
N SER A 12 24.47 -4.03 -39.34
CA SER A 12 25.67 -4.03 -40.19
C SER A 12 26.85 -4.72 -39.50
N LYS A 13 27.05 -4.49 -38.20
CA LYS A 13 28.09 -5.15 -37.37
C LYS A 13 27.88 -6.65 -37.26
N HIS A 14 26.63 -7.09 -37.13
CA HIS A 14 26.27 -8.51 -36.97
C HIS A 14 25.88 -9.22 -38.27
N LEU A 15 26.01 -8.55 -39.44
CA LEU A 15 25.66 -9.09 -40.76
C LEU A 15 24.21 -9.64 -40.84
N LEU A 16 23.26 -8.98 -40.17
CA LEU A 16 21.87 -9.43 -40.09
C LEU A 16 21.03 -8.84 -41.24
N SER A 17 20.25 -9.68 -41.92
CA SER A 17 19.22 -9.24 -42.88
C SER A 17 18.00 -8.68 -42.14
N MET A 18 17.21 -7.79 -42.78
CA MET A 18 16.02 -7.17 -42.13
C MET A 18 15.04 -8.22 -41.65
N ASP A 19 14.91 -9.30 -42.43
CA ASP A 19 14.08 -10.46 -42.09
C ASP A 19 14.61 -11.16 -40.84
N LYS A 20 15.94 -11.34 -40.72
CA LYS A 20 16.50 -12.02 -39.56
C LYS A 20 16.32 -11.23 -38.28
N PHE A 21 16.45 -9.91 -38.35
CA PHE A 21 16.20 -9.04 -37.20
C PHE A 21 14.72 -8.93 -36.84
N ALA A 22 13.82 -9.00 -37.84
CA ALA A 22 12.37 -9.08 -37.64
C ALA A 22 11.99 -10.28 -36.76
N GLU A 23 12.57 -11.45 -37.04
CA GLU A 23 12.36 -12.65 -36.23
C GLU A 23 12.82 -12.48 -34.77
N LEU A 24 13.95 -11.81 -34.55
CA LEU A 24 14.53 -11.62 -33.21
C LEU A 24 13.77 -10.59 -32.37
N SER A 25 13.39 -9.47 -32.99
CA SER A 25 12.71 -8.36 -32.32
C SER A 25 11.19 -8.55 -32.23
N GLY A 26 10.58 -9.40 -33.05
CA GLY A 26 9.12 -9.49 -33.19
C GLY A 26 8.50 -8.29 -33.91
N LEU A 27 9.31 -7.52 -34.65
CA LEU A 27 8.85 -6.42 -35.51
C LEU A 27 8.69 -6.91 -36.96
N THR A 28 7.90 -6.21 -37.77
CA THR A 28 7.79 -6.53 -39.20
C THR A 28 8.99 -5.97 -39.96
N LYS A 29 9.42 -6.66 -41.04
CA LYS A 29 10.47 -6.18 -41.96
C LYS A 29 10.24 -4.74 -42.44
N GLY A 30 8.98 -4.43 -42.79
CA GLY A 30 8.57 -3.09 -43.21
C GLY A 30 8.77 -2.05 -42.12
N TYR A 31 8.42 -2.38 -40.87
CA TYR A 31 8.60 -1.50 -39.73
C TYR A 31 10.08 -1.25 -39.42
N ILE A 32 10.93 -2.27 -39.49
CA ILE A 32 12.39 -2.12 -39.37
C ILE A 32 12.94 -1.18 -40.45
N SER A 33 12.51 -1.33 -41.71
CA SER A 33 12.92 -0.41 -42.77
C SER A 33 12.45 1.03 -42.50
N MET A 34 11.30 1.23 -41.86
CA MET A 34 10.80 2.57 -41.52
C MET A 34 11.59 3.18 -40.35
N LEU A 35 11.97 2.36 -39.36
CA LEU A 35 12.84 2.77 -38.24
C LEU A 35 14.22 3.20 -38.74
N GLU A 36 14.89 2.39 -39.56
CA GLU A 36 16.23 2.72 -40.11
C GLU A 36 16.24 3.98 -40.98
N LYS A 37 15.13 4.26 -41.68
CA LYS A 37 14.99 5.46 -42.52
C LYS A 37 14.48 6.67 -41.73
N ASN A 38 14.07 6.47 -40.47
CA ASN A 38 13.41 7.44 -39.61
C ASN A 38 12.27 8.20 -40.30
N GLN A 39 11.57 7.55 -41.23
CA GLN A 39 10.61 8.22 -42.10
C GLN A 39 9.43 7.31 -42.43
N HIS A 40 8.23 7.82 -42.21
CA HIS A 40 7.02 7.14 -42.63
C HIS A 40 6.82 7.33 -44.16
N PRO A 41 6.64 6.25 -44.95
CA PRO A 41 6.69 6.28 -46.41
C PRO A 41 5.62 7.16 -47.05
N LYS A 42 4.46 7.33 -46.40
CA LYS A 42 3.34 8.14 -46.92
C LYS A 42 3.39 9.60 -46.48
N THR A 43 3.89 9.89 -45.28
CA THR A 43 3.77 11.22 -44.66
C THR A 43 5.09 11.97 -44.64
N LYS A 44 6.22 11.30 -44.93
CA LYS A 44 7.59 11.84 -44.87
C LYS A 44 8.02 12.43 -43.51
N LYS A 45 7.15 12.34 -42.50
CA LYS A 45 7.42 12.79 -41.13
C LYS A 45 8.37 11.82 -40.43
N ALA A 46 9.11 12.36 -39.46
CA ALA A 46 9.93 11.58 -38.54
C ALA A 46 9.07 10.50 -37.87
N LEU A 47 9.59 9.29 -37.78
CA LEU A 47 8.87 8.20 -37.13
C LEU A 47 9.00 8.37 -35.61
N LEU A 48 7.86 8.40 -34.93
CA LEU A 48 7.79 8.40 -33.47
C LEU A 48 7.66 6.95 -32.99
N PRO A 49 8.75 6.31 -32.52
CA PRO A 49 8.67 4.97 -31.95
C PRO A 49 7.91 5.00 -30.63
N THR A 50 7.20 3.92 -30.31
CA THR A 50 6.60 3.72 -28.98
C THR A 50 7.59 3.05 -28.04
N LEU A 51 7.32 3.09 -26.73
CA LEU A 51 8.12 2.33 -25.77
C LEU A 51 8.15 0.82 -26.09
N ASP A 52 7.01 0.24 -26.48
CA ASP A 52 6.90 -1.17 -26.90
C ASP A 52 7.82 -1.49 -28.10
N THR A 53 8.01 -0.54 -29.03
CA THR A 53 8.95 -0.73 -30.14
C THR A 53 10.40 -0.66 -29.68
N LEU A 54 10.71 0.17 -28.69
CA LEU A 54 12.04 0.22 -28.08
C LEU A 54 12.35 -1.11 -27.38
N GLU A 55 11.39 -1.66 -26.63
CA GLU A 55 11.50 -2.96 -25.97
C GLU A 55 11.77 -4.08 -26.97
N LYS A 56 11.03 -4.09 -28.08
CA LYS A 56 11.22 -5.06 -29.17
C LYS A 56 12.58 -4.93 -29.84
N VAL A 57 13.04 -3.70 -30.09
CA VAL A 57 14.38 -3.46 -30.65
C VAL A 57 15.48 -3.91 -29.67
N ALA A 58 15.37 -3.53 -28.40
CA ALA A 58 16.31 -3.92 -27.35
C ALA A 58 16.38 -5.46 -27.22
N LYS A 59 15.23 -6.13 -27.25
CA LYS A 59 15.14 -7.59 -27.31
C LYS A 59 15.85 -8.18 -28.53
N GLY A 60 15.65 -7.60 -29.71
CA GLY A 60 16.31 -8.04 -30.94
C GLY A 60 17.83 -7.80 -30.95
N MET A 61 18.31 -6.84 -30.16
CA MET A 61 19.72 -6.53 -29.97
C MET A 61 20.37 -7.26 -28.79
N SER A 62 19.57 -7.95 -27.97
CA SER A 62 19.99 -8.58 -26.71
C SER A 62 20.62 -7.59 -25.71
N ILE A 63 20.09 -6.37 -25.64
CA ILE A 63 20.47 -5.34 -24.67
C ILE A 63 19.28 -4.94 -23.81
N SER A 64 19.53 -4.26 -22.70
CA SER A 64 18.46 -3.67 -21.89
C SER A 64 17.87 -2.42 -22.55
N VAL A 65 16.62 -2.09 -22.21
CA VAL A 65 15.97 -0.85 -22.67
C VAL A 65 16.72 0.37 -22.14
N GLY A 66 17.28 0.29 -20.93
CA GLY A 66 18.08 1.36 -20.34
C GLY A 66 19.35 1.65 -21.15
N GLU A 67 20.13 0.62 -21.48
CA GLU A 67 21.33 0.76 -22.32
C GLU A 67 20.99 1.30 -23.72
N LEU A 68 19.84 0.89 -24.28
CA LEU A 68 19.38 1.44 -25.55
C LEU A 68 19.08 2.95 -25.40
N ILE A 69 18.37 3.36 -24.35
CA ILE A 69 18.03 4.76 -24.08
C ILE A 69 19.28 5.62 -23.86
N GLU A 70 20.32 5.10 -23.20
CA GLU A 70 21.59 5.81 -23.01
C GLU A 70 22.32 6.10 -24.33
N GLN A 71 22.10 5.29 -25.37
CA GLN A 71 22.66 5.50 -26.71
C GLN A 71 21.81 6.44 -27.58
N LEU A 72 20.52 6.63 -27.23
CA LEU A 72 19.62 7.55 -27.91
C LEU A 72 20.00 9.00 -27.63
N ASP A 73 19.77 9.87 -28.61
CA ASP A 73 19.85 11.32 -28.41
C ASP A 73 18.66 11.81 -27.56
N THR A 74 18.93 12.70 -26.61
CA THR A 74 17.95 13.42 -25.77
C THR A 74 16.81 14.10 -26.54
N ASN A 75 17.00 14.41 -27.82
CA ASN A 75 15.98 15.07 -28.66
C ASN A 75 15.06 14.11 -29.41
N GLN A 76 15.14 12.80 -29.17
CA GLN A 76 14.25 11.85 -29.81
C GLN A 76 12.94 11.69 -29.03
N ASP A 77 11.84 12.15 -29.62
CA ASP A 77 10.50 11.96 -29.07
C ASP A 77 10.09 10.48 -29.09
N ILE A 78 9.61 9.96 -27.96
CA ILE A 78 9.10 8.59 -27.80
C ILE A 78 7.63 8.66 -27.43
N ALA A 79 6.79 7.94 -28.15
CA ALA A 79 5.37 7.83 -27.85
C ALA A 79 5.14 6.91 -26.65
N LEU A 80 4.78 7.49 -25.51
CA LEU A 80 4.35 6.74 -24.33
C LEU A 80 2.87 6.37 -24.49
N THR A 81 2.60 5.06 -24.58
CA THR A 81 1.23 4.56 -24.62
C THR A 81 0.80 4.27 -23.18
N ILE A 82 0.15 5.24 -22.55
CA ILE A 82 -0.32 5.09 -21.17
C ILE A 82 -1.75 4.57 -21.20
N THR A 83 -2.00 3.43 -20.54
CA THR A 83 -3.36 2.89 -20.39
C THR A 83 -4.21 3.84 -19.55
N PRO A 84 -5.53 3.99 -19.78
CA PRO A 84 -6.39 4.86 -18.97
C PRO A 84 -6.29 4.60 -17.45
N GLY A 85 -6.07 3.35 -17.04
CA GLY A 85 -5.82 3.00 -15.63
C GLY A 85 -4.48 3.52 -15.09
N GLN A 86 -3.41 3.44 -15.89
CA GLN A 86 -2.11 4.02 -15.52
C GLN A 86 -2.19 5.55 -15.50
N PHE A 87 -2.95 6.15 -16.40
CA PHE A 87 -3.19 7.59 -16.42
C PHE A 87 -3.90 8.06 -15.15
N LYS A 88 -4.86 7.29 -14.62
CA LYS A 88 -5.51 7.58 -13.33
C LYS A 88 -4.53 7.58 -12.15
N LEU A 89 -3.46 6.77 -12.19
CA LEU A 89 -2.42 6.78 -11.16
C LEU A 89 -1.64 8.10 -11.16
N PHE A 90 -1.36 8.66 -12.35
CA PHE A 90 -0.76 10.00 -12.47
C PHE A 90 -1.71 11.14 -12.09
N GLN A 91 -3.02 10.89 -12.10
CA GLN A 91 -4.03 11.88 -11.75
C GLN A 91 -4.34 11.95 -10.27
N GLN A 92 -3.84 11.04 -9.42
CA GLN A 92 -4.01 11.22 -7.97
C GLN A 92 -3.10 12.37 -7.54
N PRO A 93 -3.66 13.56 -7.24
CA PRO A 93 -2.82 14.67 -6.86
C PRO A 93 -2.29 14.35 -5.47
N ILE A 94 -0.96 14.27 -5.34
CA ILE A 94 -0.34 14.38 -4.02
C ILE A 94 -0.85 15.71 -3.44
N HIS A 95 -1.40 15.68 -2.23
CA HIS A 95 -1.95 16.88 -1.60
C HIS A 95 -0.90 18.01 -1.66
N PRO A 96 -1.24 19.23 -2.12
CA PRO A 96 -0.26 20.27 -2.42
C PRO A 96 0.63 20.60 -1.22
N GLN A 97 0.08 20.48 -0.01
CA GLN A 97 0.85 20.69 1.22
C GLN A 97 1.92 19.62 1.45
N VAL A 98 1.66 18.36 1.08
CA VAL A 98 2.65 17.27 1.20
C VAL A 98 3.82 17.50 0.23
N GLN A 99 3.53 17.98 -0.98
CA GLN A 99 4.57 18.35 -1.95
C GLN A 99 5.43 19.53 -1.46
N LEU A 100 4.81 20.50 -0.78
CA LEU A 100 5.52 21.64 -0.20
C LEU A 100 6.41 21.20 0.96
N LEU A 101 5.88 20.38 1.87
CA LEU A 101 6.63 19.83 2.99
C LEU A 101 7.85 19.03 2.53
N ASP A 102 7.69 18.18 1.50
CA ASP A 102 8.81 17.43 0.91
C ASP A 102 9.92 18.33 0.36
N LYS A 103 9.58 19.53 -0.15
CA LYS A 103 10.57 20.50 -0.65
C LYS A 103 11.24 21.32 0.44
N GLU A 104 10.54 21.60 1.54
CA GLU A 104 11.03 22.47 2.62
C GLU A 104 11.80 21.72 3.71
N LEU A 105 11.43 20.47 3.97
CA LEU A 105 12.13 19.62 4.93
C LEU A 105 13.61 19.51 4.55
N GLN A 106 14.47 19.29 5.54
CA GLN A 106 15.91 19.14 5.35
C GLN A 106 16.36 17.86 6.03
N GLU A 107 17.16 17.06 5.32
CA GLU A 107 17.91 15.86 5.75
C GLU A 107 17.33 15.11 6.98
N PRO A 108 17.69 15.41 8.25
CA PRO A 108 17.18 14.63 9.37
C PRO A 108 15.65 14.72 9.51
N PHE A 109 15.03 15.85 9.15
CA PHE A 109 13.59 16.04 9.30
C PHE A 109 12.76 15.26 8.28
N HIS A 110 13.30 14.98 7.09
CA HIS A 110 12.65 14.06 6.13
C HIS A 110 12.53 12.65 6.70
N SER A 111 13.61 12.14 7.32
CA SER A 111 13.59 10.81 7.93
C SER A 111 12.58 10.72 9.08
N HIS A 112 12.52 11.76 9.93
CA HIS A 112 11.55 11.81 11.02
C HIS A 112 10.10 11.88 10.50
N TRP A 113 9.86 12.68 9.45
CA TRP A 113 8.55 12.77 8.81
C TRP A 113 8.09 11.41 8.25
N LEU A 114 8.98 10.69 7.58
CA LEU A 114 8.70 9.36 7.04
C LEU A 114 8.41 8.35 8.16
N ALA A 115 9.22 8.34 9.22
CA ALA A 115 9.02 7.47 10.38
C ALA A 115 7.66 7.76 11.06
N PHE A 116 7.34 9.04 11.26
CA PHE A 116 6.05 9.46 11.80
C PHE A 116 4.89 9.03 10.90
N GLY A 117 5.00 9.25 9.59
CA GLY A 117 3.98 8.81 8.62
C GLY A 117 3.74 7.29 8.66
N GLN A 118 4.81 6.49 8.79
CA GLN A 118 4.71 5.04 8.94
C GLN A 118 4.03 4.63 10.24
N GLU A 119 4.36 5.30 11.35
CA GLU A 119 3.71 5.07 12.65
C GLU A 119 2.21 5.38 12.57
N GLN A 120 1.82 6.48 11.95
CA GLN A 120 0.41 6.84 11.76
C GLN A 120 -0.34 5.81 10.90
N LEU A 121 0.29 5.28 9.84
CA LEU A 121 -0.31 4.20 9.03
C LEU A 121 -0.54 2.92 9.85
N LEU A 122 0.42 2.52 10.67
CA LEU A 122 0.28 1.37 11.57
C LEU A 122 -0.82 1.59 12.61
N ALA A 123 -0.92 2.80 13.17
CA ALA A 123 -1.98 3.16 14.10
C ALA A 123 -3.36 3.08 13.44
N MET A 124 -3.53 3.62 12.22
CA MET A 124 -4.79 3.52 11.46
C MET A 124 -5.23 2.07 11.21
N GLN A 125 -4.28 1.18 10.88
CA GLN A 125 -4.57 -0.24 10.68
C GLN A 125 -5.00 -0.93 11.98
N LYS A 126 -4.35 -0.61 13.11
CA LYS A 126 -4.70 -1.15 14.43
C LYS A 126 -6.07 -0.67 14.92
N THR A 127 -6.38 0.62 14.77
CA THR A 127 -7.68 1.18 15.18
C THR A 127 -8.85 0.59 14.38
N SER A 128 -8.61 0.24 13.12
CA SER A 128 -9.61 -0.45 12.30
C SER A 128 -9.86 -1.91 12.75
N GLN A 129 -8.94 -2.50 13.51
CA GLN A 129 -9.06 -3.85 14.07
C GLN A 129 -9.65 -3.87 15.49
N THR A 130 -9.55 -2.77 16.25
CA THR A 130 -10.12 -2.67 17.59
C THR A 130 -11.63 -2.37 17.53
N ASN A 131 -12.42 -3.36 17.10
CA ASN A 131 -13.81 -3.44 17.53
C ASN A 131 -13.81 -3.66 19.05
N ILE A 132 -14.23 -2.62 19.79
CA ILE A 132 -14.69 -2.62 21.19
C ILE A 132 -14.11 -3.75 22.05
N LEU A 133 -12.91 -3.54 22.61
CA LEU A 133 -12.48 -4.33 23.76
C LEU A 133 -13.40 -3.98 24.94
N GLN A 134 -14.28 -4.90 25.33
CA GLN A 134 -14.83 -4.86 26.69
C GLN A 134 -13.62 -4.94 27.63
N MET A 135 -13.46 -3.93 28.50
CA MET A 135 -12.55 -4.06 29.65
C MET A 135 -13.11 -5.18 30.50
N ASP A 136 -12.63 -6.40 30.29
CA ASP A 136 -12.87 -7.50 31.22
C ASP A 136 -12.28 -7.07 32.55
N ASP A 137 -13.16 -6.86 33.52
CA ASP A 137 -12.80 -6.53 34.89
C ASP A 137 -12.13 -7.76 35.50
N TYR A 138 -10.79 -7.79 35.49
CA TYR A 138 -9.94 -8.90 35.94
C TYR A 138 -10.02 -9.19 37.45
N ARG A 139 -10.88 -8.49 38.19
CA ARG A 139 -11.04 -8.71 39.63
C ARG A 139 -11.60 -10.09 39.90
N ASP A 140 -10.93 -10.84 40.79
CA ASP A 140 -11.36 -12.16 41.21
C ASP A 140 -12.74 -12.09 41.84
N ARG A 141 -13.65 -12.98 41.40
CA ARG A 141 -15.02 -13.03 41.89
C ARG A 141 -15.24 -14.24 42.79
N VAL A 142 -15.99 -14.06 43.87
CA VAL A 142 -16.41 -15.13 44.78
C VAL A 142 -17.93 -15.15 44.83
N GLU A 143 -18.50 -16.35 44.81
CA GLU A 143 -19.93 -16.56 45.00
C GLU A 143 -20.21 -16.85 46.48
N LEU A 144 -21.02 -16.01 47.12
CA LEU A 144 -21.42 -16.18 48.51
C LEU A 144 -22.94 -16.25 48.63
N ALA A 145 -23.42 -17.04 49.58
CA ALA A 145 -24.83 -17.15 49.90
C ALA A 145 -25.28 -15.91 50.69
N VAL A 146 -26.27 -15.20 50.15
CA VAL A 146 -26.82 -13.99 50.77
C VAL A 146 -28.23 -14.32 51.28
N PRO A 147 -28.44 -14.42 52.60
CA PRO A 147 -29.72 -14.83 53.18
C PRO A 147 -30.88 -13.84 52.97
N GLY A 148 -30.61 -12.61 52.53
CA GLY A 148 -31.68 -11.64 52.23
C GLY A 148 -31.23 -10.40 51.47
N LYS A 149 -32.19 -9.76 50.78
CA LYS A 149 -32.03 -8.45 50.14
C LYS A 149 -32.67 -7.37 51.00
N VAL A 150 -31.97 -6.26 51.19
CA VAL A 150 -32.44 -5.12 51.99
C VAL A 150 -32.65 -3.90 51.09
N SER A 151 -33.77 -3.19 51.27
CA SER A 151 -34.02 -1.93 50.56
C SER A 151 -33.54 -0.74 51.40
N ALA A 152 -32.72 0.12 50.80
CA ALA A 152 -32.24 1.33 51.48
C ALA A 152 -33.42 2.29 51.77
N GLY A 153 -33.64 2.60 53.05
CA GLY A 153 -34.61 3.61 53.49
C GLY A 153 -35.98 3.10 53.93
N THR A 154 -36.34 1.84 53.68
CA THR A 154 -37.64 1.27 54.09
C THR A 154 -37.53 0.20 55.19
N GLY A 155 -36.34 -0.37 55.40
CA GLY A 155 -36.09 -1.39 56.43
C GLY A 155 -36.79 -2.73 56.20
N TYR A 156 -37.33 -2.96 54.99
CA TYR A 156 -38.04 -4.18 54.65
C TYR A 156 -37.06 -5.32 54.34
N TRP A 157 -37.25 -6.45 55.01
CA TRP A 157 -36.58 -7.72 54.72
C TRP A 157 -37.47 -8.51 53.78
N GLN A 158 -36.98 -8.85 52.58
CA GLN A 158 -37.68 -9.79 51.73
C GLN A 158 -37.18 -11.19 52.07
N ASP A 159 -38.08 -12.00 52.64
CA ASP A 159 -37.74 -13.28 53.23
C ASP A 159 -37.79 -14.43 52.20
N THR A 160 -36.92 -15.42 52.46
CA THR A 160 -37.02 -16.83 52.08
C THR A 160 -36.49 -17.32 50.72
N ASP A 161 -35.30 -16.88 50.31
CA ASP A 161 -34.44 -17.70 49.44
C ASP A 161 -33.04 -17.84 50.06
N LEU A 162 -32.91 -18.79 51.00
CA LEU A 162 -31.67 -19.09 51.73
C LEU A 162 -30.49 -19.51 50.82
N ASN A 163 -30.76 -19.79 49.54
CA ASN A 163 -29.80 -20.30 48.56
C ASN A 163 -29.47 -19.28 47.46
N ASN A 164 -29.70 -17.98 47.69
CA ASN A 164 -29.35 -16.96 46.70
C ASN A 164 -27.84 -16.70 46.69
N LEU A 165 -27.14 -17.32 45.73
CA LEU A 165 -25.72 -17.09 45.47
C LEU A 165 -25.53 -15.80 44.68
N VAL A 166 -24.76 -14.87 45.23
CA VAL A 166 -24.42 -13.60 44.58
C VAL A 166 -22.91 -13.54 44.36
N SER A 167 -22.53 -13.12 43.16
CA SER A 167 -21.13 -12.91 42.78
C SER A 167 -20.65 -11.53 43.24
N PHE A 168 -19.64 -11.53 44.10
CA PHE A 168 -18.97 -10.33 44.60
C PHE A 168 -17.52 -10.30 44.11
N PHE A 169 -16.90 -9.12 44.11
CA PHE A 169 -15.46 -9.03 43.98
C PHE A 169 -14.80 -9.41 45.30
N SER A 170 -13.72 -10.18 45.22
CA SER A 170 -12.99 -10.67 46.39
C SER A 170 -12.51 -9.53 47.28
N ASP A 171 -12.10 -8.42 46.67
CA ASP A 171 -11.60 -7.23 47.38
C ASP A 171 -12.70 -6.44 48.12
N ASP A 172 -13.96 -6.62 47.73
CA ASP A 172 -15.11 -5.94 48.38
C ASP A 172 -15.59 -6.71 49.62
N ILE A 173 -15.12 -7.94 49.84
CA ILE A 173 -15.52 -8.79 50.96
C ILE A 173 -14.45 -8.67 52.07
N PRO A 174 -14.80 -8.17 53.27
CA PRO A 174 -13.91 -8.18 54.42
C PRO A 174 -13.48 -9.62 54.80
N ASP A 175 -12.47 -9.79 55.66
CA ASP A 175 -12.08 -11.13 56.11
C ASP A 175 -13.25 -11.85 56.80
N SER A 176 -13.41 -13.15 56.51
CA SER A 176 -14.52 -13.99 57.01
C SER A 176 -14.65 -14.08 58.54
N HIS A 177 -13.62 -13.67 59.28
CA HIS A 177 -13.65 -13.60 60.74
C HIS A 177 -14.30 -12.32 61.30
N THR A 178 -14.68 -11.39 60.44
CA THR A 178 -15.13 -10.04 60.82
C THR A 178 -16.64 -9.82 60.68
N TYR A 179 -17.38 -10.77 60.11
CA TYR A 179 -18.83 -10.66 59.91
C TYR A 179 -19.52 -12.02 59.99
N ASP A 180 -20.76 -12.03 60.48
CA ASP A 180 -21.57 -13.25 60.60
C ASP A 180 -22.48 -13.48 59.38
N THR A 181 -22.81 -12.43 58.61
CA THR A 181 -23.78 -12.50 57.49
C THR A 181 -23.56 -11.37 56.48
N ILE A 182 -23.82 -11.64 55.20
CA ILE A 182 -23.80 -10.65 54.12
C ILE A 182 -25.25 -10.38 53.68
N ALA A 183 -25.59 -9.11 53.44
CA ALA A 183 -26.87 -8.72 52.85
C ALA A 183 -26.63 -7.89 51.59
N GLN A 184 -27.41 -8.15 50.54
CA GLN A 184 -27.35 -7.34 49.32
C GLN A 184 -28.33 -6.17 49.44
N VAL A 185 -27.81 -4.95 49.31
CA VAL A 185 -28.66 -3.75 49.26
C VAL A 185 -29.17 -3.57 47.83
N VAL A 186 -30.48 -3.36 47.66
CA VAL A 186 -31.16 -3.09 46.38
C VAL A 186 -31.87 -1.74 46.44
#